data_AF-A0A1K0IL38-F1
#
_entry.id   AF-A0A1K0IL38-F1
#
_cell.length_a   1.000
_cell.length_b   1.000
_cell.length_c   1.000
_cell.angle_alpha   90.00
_cell.angle_beta   90.00
_cell.angle_gamma   90.00
#
_symmetry.space_group_name_H-M   'P 1'
#
loop_
_entity.id
_entity.type
_entity.pdbx_description
1 polymer ?
#
loop_
_entity_poly.entity_id
_entity_poly.type
_entity_poly.pdbx_seq_one_letter_code
_entity_poly.pdbx_strand_id
1 'polypeptide(L)'
;MPTLLRLLCHYRLCGWSPQYREFLGAALPLPAQDKYAGVRTGDVFLSIEEEAAIVRYLDDTAQGARDGACLDEVTLCDAVMLLCAYQFGMRPIQIALLTMRDVRVWSDGTDELPAVHLTFRMVKQRRGAAVKPLPRRVKREWAVLPGQLEQRQRARGHAGGDRFCSVASASEVSVRIAALTERLLGVRVTATDLRHTAAQRLVDAGANQEELAAFLGHADVTTGLVYFDSSPNQAERVNRAMGLSPIYQQVARIAHARFISAEELGSLKGEQQIAGVPHGIPIAGIGGCTSGHPACPFNPVTSCYGCHRFMPVRDVALHREVLAGLRSVVRFFHDASRDEAASPAYLQLQRAIAGVQAVLDELEEKAE
;
A
#
# COMPACT_ATOMS: atom_id res chain seq x y z
N MET A 1 5.17 -30.11 11.94
CA MET A 1 4.55 -31.42 12.25
C MET A 1 4.45 -32.36 11.04
N PRO A 2 3.76 -32.03 9.93
CA PRO A 2 3.61 -32.97 8.79
C PRO A 2 4.94 -33.30 8.09
N THR A 3 5.84 -32.32 7.99
CA THR A 3 7.17 -32.48 7.37
C THR A 3 8.06 -33.44 8.16
N LEU A 4 8.02 -33.36 9.49
CA LEU A 4 8.78 -34.26 10.38
C LEU A 4 8.30 -35.70 10.24
N LEU A 5 6.98 -35.94 10.29
CA LEU A 5 6.41 -37.28 10.13
C LEU A 5 6.69 -37.87 8.73
N ARG A 6 6.67 -37.04 7.68
CA ARG A 6 7.09 -37.45 6.33
C ARG A 6 8.57 -37.82 6.28
N LEU A 7 9.43 -37.08 6.99
CA LEU A 7 10.86 -37.39 7.13
C LEU A 7 11.06 -38.72 7.85
N LEU A 8 10.37 -38.95 8.98
CA LEU A 8 10.43 -40.21 9.73
C LEU A 8 10.00 -41.41 8.85
N CYS A 9 8.93 -41.26 8.07
CA CYS A 9 8.49 -42.27 7.10
C CYS A 9 9.48 -42.45 5.94
N HIS A 10 10.21 -41.41 5.56
CA HIS A 10 11.22 -41.47 4.49
C HIS A 10 12.47 -42.22 4.94
N TYR A 11 13.00 -41.87 6.12
CA TYR A 11 14.23 -42.44 6.68
C TYR A 11 14.02 -43.68 7.53
N ARG A 12 12.79 -44.19 7.62
CA ARG A 12 12.42 -45.39 8.38
C ARG A 12 12.76 -45.33 9.86
N LEU A 13 12.61 -44.16 10.46
CA LEU A 13 13.00 -43.92 11.85
C LEU A 13 11.88 -44.34 12.80
N CYS A 14 12.24 -44.87 13.97
CA CYS A 14 11.31 -45.19 15.07
C CYS A 14 10.07 -46.01 14.67
N GLY A 15 10.23 -46.99 13.77
CA GLY A 15 9.13 -47.86 13.32
C GLY A 15 8.20 -47.24 12.26
N TRP A 16 8.45 -46.01 11.83
CA TRP A 16 7.72 -45.40 10.72
C TRP A 16 8.18 -45.99 9.39
N SER A 17 7.26 -46.42 8.55
CA SER A 17 7.54 -46.95 7.21
C SER A 17 7.02 -46.01 6.11
N PRO A 18 7.52 -46.13 4.86
CA PRO A 18 7.00 -45.37 3.73
C PRO A 18 5.51 -45.61 3.45
N GLN A 19 4.98 -46.77 3.89
CA GLN A 19 3.57 -47.15 3.72
C GLN A 19 2.65 -46.24 4.52
N TYR A 20 3.13 -45.66 5.62
CA TYR A 20 2.33 -44.73 6.43
C TYR A 20 2.14 -43.36 5.78
N ARG A 21 2.87 -43.01 4.71
CA ARG A 21 2.76 -41.69 4.05
C ARG A 21 1.36 -41.39 3.54
N GLU A 22 0.66 -42.39 3.02
CA GLU A 22 -0.71 -42.24 2.50
C GLU A 22 -1.70 -41.96 3.64
N PHE A 23 -1.44 -42.52 4.83
CA PHE A 23 -2.26 -42.33 6.03
C PHE A 23 -1.97 -41.01 6.75
N LEU A 24 -0.77 -40.43 6.59
CA LEU A 24 -0.40 -39.15 7.22
C LEU A 24 -1.33 -37.98 6.82
N GLY A 25 -1.89 -38.02 5.61
CA GLY A 25 -2.78 -36.97 5.11
C GLY A 25 -4.27 -37.20 5.38
N ALA A 26 -4.67 -38.45 5.64
CA ALA A 26 -6.07 -38.86 5.69
C ALA A 26 -6.54 -39.35 7.08
N ALA A 27 -5.66 -39.99 7.84
CA ALA A 27 -6.02 -40.69 9.08
C ALA A 27 -5.53 -40.00 10.36
N LEU A 28 -4.46 -39.19 10.26
CA LEU A 28 -3.99 -38.42 11.41
C LEU A 28 -4.80 -37.14 11.55
N PRO A 29 -5.51 -36.93 12.68
CA PRO A 29 -6.07 -35.63 13.00
C PRO A 29 -4.89 -34.69 13.26
N LEU A 30 -4.47 -33.96 12.22
CA LEU A 30 -3.54 -32.87 12.38
C LEU A 30 -4.16 -31.84 13.34
N PRO A 31 -3.36 -31.20 14.21
CA PRO A 31 -3.87 -30.10 15.03
C PRO A 31 -4.64 -29.12 14.15
N ALA A 32 -5.82 -28.69 14.60
CA ALA A 32 -6.62 -27.72 13.86
C ALA A 32 -5.75 -26.50 13.57
N GLN A 33 -5.42 -26.29 12.30
CA GLN A 33 -4.65 -25.12 11.88
C GLN A 33 -5.62 -23.95 11.76
N ASP A 34 -5.52 -23.02 12.70
CA ASP A 34 -6.17 -21.73 12.59
C ASP A 34 -5.43 -20.88 11.54
N LYS A 35 -5.96 -20.88 10.32
CA LYS A 35 -5.40 -20.18 9.16
C LYS A 35 -5.34 -18.66 9.33
N TYR A 36 -6.04 -18.11 10.33
CA TYR A 36 -6.12 -16.69 10.58
C TYR A 36 -5.60 -16.31 11.98
N ALA A 37 -4.92 -17.23 12.68
CA ALA A 37 -4.31 -16.93 13.98
C ALA A 37 -3.43 -15.68 13.92
N GLY A 38 -2.57 -15.59 12.91
CA GLY A 38 -1.70 -14.43 12.70
C GLY A 38 -2.43 -13.12 12.38
N VAL A 39 -3.62 -13.20 11.75
CA VAL A 39 -4.47 -12.01 11.51
C VAL A 39 -5.07 -11.51 12.82
N ARG A 40 -5.46 -12.42 13.72
CA ARG A 40 -6.01 -12.06 15.04
C ARG A 40 -4.96 -11.55 16.01
N THR A 41 -3.73 -12.08 15.95
CA THR A 41 -2.61 -11.58 16.75
C THR A 41 -2.01 -10.30 16.18
N GLY A 42 -2.22 -10.04 14.88
CA GLY A 42 -1.70 -8.86 14.18
C GLY A 42 -0.31 -9.06 13.58
N ASP A 43 0.34 -10.21 13.83
CA ASP A 43 1.75 -10.46 13.47
C ASP A 43 2.00 -10.59 11.96
N VAL A 44 0.95 -10.74 11.15
CA VAL A 44 1.05 -10.95 9.69
C VAL A 44 0.91 -9.67 8.89
N PHE A 45 0.60 -8.56 9.55
CA PHE A 45 0.51 -7.26 8.91
C PHE A 45 1.89 -6.62 8.83
N LEU A 46 2.12 -5.89 7.75
CA LEU A 46 3.33 -5.11 7.62
C LEU A 46 3.29 -3.95 8.61
N SER A 47 4.44 -3.62 9.19
CA SER A 47 4.60 -2.37 9.92
C SER A 47 4.48 -1.19 8.95
N ILE A 48 4.27 0.02 9.49
CA ILE A 48 4.13 1.17 8.59
C ILE A 48 5.47 1.55 7.96
N GLU A 49 6.58 1.34 8.66
CA GLU A 49 7.92 1.51 8.10
C GLU A 49 8.14 0.57 6.90
N GLU A 50 7.65 -0.66 7.00
CA GLU A 50 7.71 -1.63 5.90
C GLU A 50 6.82 -1.23 4.72
N GLU A 51 5.57 -0.82 4.97
CA GLU A 51 4.68 -0.29 3.94
C GLU A 51 5.26 0.96 3.26
N ALA A 52 5.85 1.88 4.04
CA ALA A 52 6.48 3.09 3.56
C ALA A 52 7.71 2.79 2.69
N ALA A 53 8.51 1.79 3.07
CA ALA A 53 9.65 1.35 2.26
C ALA A 53 9.20 0.77 0.90
N ILE A 54 8.11 0.00 0.86
CA ILE A 54 7.52 -0.50 -0.39
C ILE A 54 7.00 0.66 -1.25
N VAL A 55 6.28 1.60 -0.66
CA VAL A 55 5.75 2.78 -1.37
C VAL A 55 6.89 3.59 -1.97
N ARG A 56 7.92 3.90 -1.17
CA ARG A 56 9.12 4.63 -1.62
C ARG A 56 9.79 3.91 -2.79
N TYR A 57 10.00 2.60 -2.69
CA TYR A 57 10.57 1.82 -3.79
C TYR A 57 9.73 1.93 -5.09
N LEU A 58 8.40 1.82 -4.99
CA LEU A 58 7.51 1.94 -6.16
C LEU A 58 7.49 3.35 -6.73
N ASP A 59 7.48 4.38 -5.88
CA ASP A 59 7.54 5.79 -6.27
C ASP A 59 8.86 6.12 -6.97
N ASP A 60 9.99 5.73 -6.38
CA ASP A 60 11.34 5.97 -6.94
C ASP A 60 11.53 5.21 -8.26
N THR A 61 11.09 3.96 -8.32
CA THR A 61 11.17 3.15 -9.55
C THR A 61 10.28 3.75 -10.65
N ALA A 62 9.07 4.19 -10.30
CA ALA A 62 8.17 4.84 -11.25
C ALA A 62 8.71 6.19 -11.73
N GLN A 63 9.28 7.00 -10.83
CA GLN A 63 9.88 8.28 -11.18
C GLN A 63 11.10 8.08 -12.09
N GLY A 64 12.01 7.18 -11.73
CA GLY A 64 13.16 6.83 -12.58
C GLY A 64 12.72 6.33 -13.96
N ALA A 65 11.67 5.50 -14.04
CA ALA A 65 11.10 5.06 -15.30
C ALA A 65 10.59 6.21 -16.18
N ARG A 66 9.98 7.26 -15.59
CA ARG A 66 9.53 8.46 -16.30
C ARG A 66 10.70 9.32 -16.77
N ASP A 67 11.73 9.43 -15.95
CA ASP A 67 12.94 10.21 -16.25
C ASP A 67 13.85 9.52 -17.28
N GLY A 68 13.42 8.38 -17.84
CA GLY A 68 14.13 7.65 -18.88
C GLY A 68 15.22 6.71 -18.36
N ALA A 69 15.24 6.41 -17.06
CA ALA A 69 16.19 5.44 -16.51
C ALA A 69 15.98 4.06 -17.16
N CYS A 70 17.08 3.44 -17.59
CA CYS A 70 17.04 2.10 -18.17
C CYS A 70 16.84 1.06 -17.05
N LEU A 71 15.59 0.80 -16.69
CA LEU A 71 15.24 -0.34 -15.85
C LEU A 71 15.40 -1.62 -16.67
N ASP A 72 16.13 -2.62 -16.18
CA ASP A 72 16.13 -3.93 -16.80
C ASP A 72 14.73 -4.58 -16.68
N GLU A 73 14.48 -5.59 -17.52
CA GLU A 73 13.16 -6.24 -17.55
C GLU A 73 12.84 -6.98 -16.26
N VAL A 74 13.83 -7.60 -15.61
CA VAL A 74 13.62 -8.39 -14.40
C VAL A 74 13.16 -7.47 -13.28
N THR A 75 13.84 -6.33 -13.10
CA THR A 75 13.46 -5.30 -12.13
C THR A 75 12.08 -4.71 -12.40
N LEU A 76 11.77 -4.39 -13.67
CA LEU A 76 10.45 -3.86 -14.03
C LEU A 76 9.33 -4.88 -13.77
N CYS A 77 9.57 -6.15 -14.10
CA CYS A 77 8.64 -7.24 -13.83
C CYS A 77 8.45 -7.46 -12.33
N ASP A 78 9.54 -7.45 -11.54
CA ASP A 78 9.50 -7.55 -10.07
C ASP A 78 8.69 -6.41 -9.45
N ALA A 79 8.90 -5.17 -9.90
CA ALA A 79 8.16 -4.00 -9.43
C ALA A 79 6.66 -4.11 -9.75
N VAL A 80 6.29 -4.57 -10.95
CA VAL A 80 4.88 -4.78 -11.33
C VAL A 80 4.24 -5.91 -10.51
N MET A 81 4.96 -7.01 -10.26
CA MET A 81 4.47 -8.10 -9.41
C MET A 81 4.25 -7.63 -7.96
N LEU A 82 5.21 -6.88 -7.41
CA LEU A 82 5.11 -6.28 -6.08
C LEU A 82 3.93 -5.31 -5.99
N LEU A 83 3.75 -4.43 -6.99
CA LEU A 83 2.61 -3.53 -7.09
C LEU A 83 1.28 -4.30 -7.06
N CYS A 84 1.16 -5.38 -7.84
CA CYS A 84 -0.06 -6.18 -7.87
C CYS A 84 -0.37 -6.83 -6.52
N ALA A 85 0.66 -7.31 -5.81
CA ALA A 85 0.51 -7.89 -4.49
C ALA A 85 0.20 -6.84 -3.42
N TYR A 86 0.90 -5.71 -3.42
CA TYR A 86 0.78 -4.67 -2.40
C TYR A 86 -0.46 -3.78 -2.57
N GLN A 87 -0.74 -3.29 -3.78
CA GLN A 87 -1.86 -2.38 -4.02
C GLN A 87 -3.20 -3.13 -3.97
N PHE A 88 -3.24 -4.34 -4.53
CA PHE A 88 -4.50 -5.06 -4.76
C PHE A 88 -4.65 -6.35 -3.96
N GLY A 89 -3.63 -6.76 -3.19
CA GLY A 89 -3.66 -8.02 -2.45
C GLY A 89 -3.74 -9.26 -3.36
N MET A 90 -3.27 -9.18 -4.61
CA MET A 90 -3.44 -10.26 -5.58
C MET A 90 -2.56 -11.45 -5.25
N ARG A 91 -3.13 -12.66 -5.39
CA ARG A 91 -2.38 -13.89 -5.12
C ARG A 91 -1.33 -14.13 -6.20
N PRO A 92 -0.20 -14.79 -5.87
CA PRO A 92 0.83 -15.13 -6.86
C PRO A 92 0.30 -15.84 -8.11
N ILE A 93 -0.67 -16.73 -7.95
CA ILE A 93 -1.32 -17.41 -9.09
C ILE A 93 -2.15 -16.46 -9.95
N GLN A 94 -2.78 -15.42 -9.38
CA GLN A 94 -3.52 -14.43 -10.16
C GLN A 94 -2.57 -13.55 -10.97
N ILE A 95 -1.44 -13.16 -10.36
CA ILE A 95 -0.38 -12.38 -11.00
C ILE A 95 0.27 -13.19 -12.13
N ALA A 96 0.68 -14.44 -11.87
CA ALA A 96 1.27 -15.34 -12.86
C ALA A 96 0.32 -15.64 -14.04
N LEU A 97 -1.00 -15.54 -13.83
CA LEU A 97 -1.98 -15.82 -14.86
C LEU A 97 -2.35 -14.61 -15.73
N LEU A 98 -1.90 -13.39 -15.39
CA LEU A 98 -2.13 -12.21 -16.21
C LEU A 98 -1.60 -12.41 -17.63
N THR A 99 -2.42 -12.09 -18.61
CA THR A 99 -2.06 -12.10 -20.03
C THR A 99 -2.06 -10.70 -20.61
N MET A 100 -1.48 -10.52 -21.80
CA MET A 100 -1.49 -9.25 -22.52
C MET A 100 -2.93 -8.71 -22.75
N ARG A 101 -3.94 -9.57 -22.86
CA ARG A 101 -5.37 -9.16 -22.94
C ARG A 101 -5.94 -8.58 -21.66
N ASP A 102 -5.36 -8.95 -20.52
CA ASP A 102 -5.82 -8.54 -19.21
C ASP A 102 -5.26 -7.15 -18.82
N VAL A 103 -4.35 -6.59 -19.63
CA VAL A 103 -3.72 -5.28 -19.43
C VAL A 103 -4.29 -4.28 -20.42
N ARG A 104 -4.82 -3.18 -19.90
CA ARG A 104 -5.32 -2.07 -20.72
C ARG A 104 -4.60 -0.79 -20.30
N VAL A 105 -3.96 -0.16 -21.28
CA VAL A 105 -3.24 1.11 -21.12
C VAL A 105 -3.98 2.14 -21.96
N TRP A 106 -4.38 3.25 -21.33
CA TRP A 106 -4.96 4.39 -22.00
C TRP A 106 -4.03 5.57 -21.84
N SER A 107 -3.73 6.23 -22.96
CA SER A 107 -2.99 7.49 -23.02
C SER A 107 -3.83 8.43 -23.86
N ASP A 108 -4.77 9.13 -23.22
CA ASP A 108 -5.42 10.25 -23.88
C ASP A 108 -4.36 11.35 -23.96
N GLY A 109 -3.98 11.78 -25.16
CA GLY A 109 -2.83 12.66 -25.42
C GLY A 109 -2.83 14.03 -24.73
N THR A 110 -3.78 14.27 -23.81
CA THR A 110 -3.89 15.40 -22.88
C THR A 110 -3.32 15.12 -21.49
N ASP A 111 -3.19 13.84 -21.08
CA ASP A 111 -2.75 13.44 -19.74
C ASP A 111 -1.25 13.05 -19.73
N GLU A 112 -0.47 13.63 -18.82
CA GLU A 112 0.97 13.34 -18.69
C GLU A 112 1.29 11.88 -18.29
N LEU A 113 0.33 11.18 -17.67
CA LEU A 113 0.51 9.82 -17.17
C LEU A 113 -0.54 8.87 -17.75
N PRO A 114 -0.17 7.66 -18.19
CA PRO A 114 -1.14 6.69 -18.70
C PRO A 114 -2.07 6.22 -17.57
N ALA A 115 -3.32 5.96 -17.90
CA ALA A 115 -4.19 5.18 -17.04
C ALA A 115 -3.98 3.69 -17.35
N VAL A 116 -3.75 2.86 -16.33
CA VAL A 116 -3.60 1.40 -16.51
C VAL A 116 -4.63 0.66 -15.69
N HIS A 117 -5.31 -0.30 -16.33
CA HIS A 117 -6.18 -1.26 -15.66
C HIS A 117 -5.68 -2.68 -15.91
N LEU A 118 -5.63 -3.46 -14.83
CA LEU A 118 -5.29 -4.88 -14.82
C LEU A 118 -6.52 -5.69 -14.45
N THR A 119 -6.82 -6.73 -15.23
CA THR A 119 -8.00 -7.58 -15.00
C THR A 119 -7.58 -8.95 -14.50
N PHE A 120 -7.70 -9.18 -13.19
CA PHE A 120 -7.40 -10.48 -12.60
C PHE A 120 -8.60 -11.42 -12.70
N ARG A 121 -8.39 -12.71 -12.42
CA ARG A 121 -9.46 -13.71 -12.37
C ARG A 121 -9.61 -14.25 -10.96
N MET A 122 -10.84 -14.50 -10.52
CA MET A 122 -11.06 -15.23 -9.27
C MET A 122 -10.58 -16.68 -9.37
N VAL A 123 -9.71 -17.09 -8.45
CA VAL A 123 -9.12 -18.45 -8.43
C VAL A 123 -9.88 -19.39 -7.50
N LYS A 124 -10.41 -18.89 -6.37
CA LYS A 124 -11.25 -19.70 -5.47
C LYS A 124 -12.72 -19.38 -5.75
N GLN A 125 -13.45 -20.35 -6.27
CA GLN A 125 -14.89 -20.26 -6.49
C GLN A 125 -15.59 -21.51 -5.92
N ARG A 126 -16.88 -21.39 -5.59
CA ARG A 126 -17.74 -22.55 -5.34
C ARG A 126 -17.79 -23.38 -6.63
N ARG A 127 -17.78 -24.72 -6.54
CA ARG A 127 -17.80 -25.62 -7.71
C ARG A 127 -18.95 -25.22 -8.65
N GLY A 128 -18.63 -25.03 -9.94
CA GLY A 128 -19.62 -24.74 -10.99
C GLY A 128 -19.90 -23.26 -11.29
N ALA A 129 -19.28 -22.31 -10.58
CA ALA A 129 -19.46 -20.89 -10.88
C ALA A 129 -18.56 -20.41 -12.04
N ALA A 130 -19.06 -19.47 -12.86
CA ALA A 130 -18.27 -18.82 -13.91
C ALA A 130 -17.13 -17.97 -13.32
N VAL A 131 -15.95 -18.04 -13.93
CA VAL A 131 -14.76 -17.26 -13.55
C VAL A 131 -15.07 -15.77 -13.70
N LYS A 132 -15.19 -15.03 -12.58
CA LYS A 132 -15.47 -13.59 -12.65
C LYS A 132 -14.18 -12.78 -12.76
N PRO A 133 -14.16 -11.73 -13.60
CA PRO A 133 -13.05 -10.79 -13.68
C PRO A 133 -13.01 -9.88 -12.45
N LEU A 134 -11.80 -9.45 -12.10
CA LEU A 134 -11.49 -8.50 -11.03
C LEU A 134 -10.70 -7.34 -11.64
N PRO A 135 -11.37 -6.33 -12.23
CA PRO A 135 -10.70 -5.16 -12.74
C PRO A 135 -10.09 -4.35 -11.59
N ARG A 136 -8.86 -3.87 -11.80
CA ARG A 136 -8.10 -3.06 -10.85
C ARG A 136 -7.45 -1.91 -11.58
N ARG A 137 -7.71 -0.69 -11.11
CA ARG A 137 -7.08 0.53 -11.62
C ARG A 137 -5.77 0.76 -10.87
N VAL A 138 -4.67 0.82 -11.60
CA VAL A 138 -3.34 1.13 -11.05
C VAL A 138 -3.32 2.58 -10.59
N LYS A 139 -2.63 2.83 -9.47
CA LYS A 139 -2.39 4.18 -8.95
C LYS A 139 -1.72 5.01 -10.04
N ARG A 140 -2.14 6.26 -10.26
CA ARG A 140 -1.72 7.06 -11.43
C ARG A 140 -0.20 7.25 -11.45
N GLU A 141 0.41 7.46 -10.29
CA GLU A 141 1.86 7.54 -10.13
C GLU A 141 2.60 6.26 -10.50
N TRP A 142 2.03 5.07 -10.30
CA TRP A 142 2.73 3.82 -10.60
C TRP A 142 2.38 3.26 -11.98
N ALA A 143 1.42 3.86 -12.69
CA ALA A 143 0.88 3.36 -13.94
C ALA A 143 1.94 3.25 -15.06
N VAL A 144 3.00 4.06 -15.00
CA VAL A 144 4.15 3.97 -15.90
C VAL A 144 4.83 2.60 -15.85
N LEU A 145 4.87 1.92 -14.70
CA LEU A 145 5.55 0.63 -14.54
C LEU A 145 4.89 -0.48 -15.38
N PRO A 146 3.60 -0.82 -15.20
CA PRO A 146 2.95 -1.79 -16.07
C PRO A 146 2.79 -1.26 -17.50
N GLY A 147 2.69 0.06 -17.71
CA GLY A 147 2.66 0.65 -19.06
C GLY A 147 3.94 0.37 -19.87
N GLN A 148 5.12 0.59 -19.28
CA GLN A 148 6.40 0.27 -19.91
C GLN A 148 6.60 -1.23 -20.11
N LEU A 149 6.18 -2.05 -19.13
CA LEU A 149 6.27 -3.50 -19.27
C LEU A 149 5.43 -3.98 -20.46
N GLU A 150 4.21 -3.46 -20.60
CA GLU A 150 3.31 -3.76 -21.72
C GLU A 150 3.93 -3.39 -23.07
N GLN A 151 4.48 -2.18 -23.17
CA GLN A 151 5.16 -1.72 -24.38
C GLN A 151 6.34 -2.62 -24.75
N ARG A 152 7.17 -3.02 -23.78
CA ARG A 152 8.31 -3.91 -24.00
C ARG A 152 7.88 -5.31 -24.43
N GLN A 153 6.82 -5.85 -23.83
CA GLN A 153 6.28 -7.16 -24.21
C GLN A 153 5.73 -7.14 -25.64
N ARG A 154 5.01 -6.08 -26.02
CA ARG A 154 4.54 -5.88 -27.41
C ARG A 154 5.69 -5.74 -28.40
N ALA A 155 6.73 -4.99 -28.06
CA ALA A 155 7.91 -4.83 -28.91
C ALA A 155 8.62 -6.17 -29.20
N ARG A 156 8.46 -7.15 -28.31
CA ARG A 156 8.95 -8.53 -28.47
C ARG A 156 7.98 -9.47 -29.19
N GLY A 157 6.83 -8.96 -29.63
CA GLY A 157 5.81 -9.73 -30.33
C GLY A 157 4.82 -10.46 -29.42
N HIS A 158 4.87 -10.27 -28.09
CA HIS A 158 3.86 -10.87 -27.22
C HIS A 158 2.51 -10.16 -27.39
N ALA A 159 1.45 -10.95 -27.51
CA ALA A 159 0.11 -10.45 -27.70
C ALA A 159 -0.94 -11.43 -27.15
N GLY A 160 -2.17 -10.92 -26.98
CA GLY A 160 -3.29 -11.82 -26.75
C GLY A 160 -3.18 -12.61 -25.44
N GLY A 161 -3.05 -13.94 -25.58
CA GLY A 161 -2.98 -14.89 -24.48
C GLY A 161 -1.59 -15.06 -23.85
N ASP A 162 -0.57 -14.39 -24.38
CA ASP A 162 0.78 -14.44 -23.84
C ASP A 162 0.84 -13.86 -22.43
N ARG A 163 1.71 -14.42 -21.59
CA ARG A 163 1.88 -13.98 -20.20
C ARG A 163 2.40 -12.55 -20.15
N PHE A 164 1.78 -11.73 -19.32
CA PHE A 164 2.17 -10.34 -19.15
C PHE A 164 3.48 -10.23 -18.35
N CYS A 165 3.55 -10.88 -17.19
CA CYS A 165 4.79 -11.03 -16.43
C CYS A 165 5.58 -12.22 -16.99
N SER A 166 6.87 -12.01 -17.30
CA SER A 166 7.80 -13.06 -17.74
C SER A 166 8.14 -14.02 -16.59
N VAL A 167 7.20 -14.88 -16.22
CA VAL A 167 7.31 -15.89 -15.14
C VAL A 167 6.72 -17.23 -15.58
N ALA A 168 7.32 -18.33 -15.12
CA ALA A 168 6.91 -19.69 -15.43
C ALA A 168 5.79 -20.20 -14.50
N SER A 169 5.69 -19.70 -13.27
CA SER A 169 4.72 -20.22 -12.28
C SER A 169 4.35 -19.25 -11.16
N ALA A 170 3.27 -19.56 -10.45
CA ALA A 170 2.90 -18.88 -9.19
C ALA A 170 3.96 -19.01 -8.10
N SER A 171 4.73 -20.10 -8.09
CA SER A 171 5.83 -20.29 -7.16
C SER A 171 6.96 -19.30 -7.44
N GLU A 172 7.26 -19.08 -8.72
CA GLU A 172 8.28 -18.10 -9.12
C GLU A 172 7.88 -16.68 -8.70
N VAL A 173 6.62 -16.29 -8.93
CA VAL A 173 6.08 -15.00 -8.45
C VAL A 173 6.26 -14.86 -6.94
N SER A 174 5.93 -15.92 -6.19
CA SER A 174 6.05 -15.92 -4.71
C SER A 174 7.50 -15.72 -4.27
N VAL A 175 8.44 -16.42 -4.91
CA VAL A 175 9.88 -16.33 -4.61
C VAL A 175 10.42 -14.94 -4.96
N ARG A 176 10.06 -14.38 -6.12
CA ARG A 176 10.54 -13.08 -6.58
C ARG A 176 10.01 -11.93 -5.71
N ILE A 177 8.73 -11.95 -5.33
CA ILE A 177 8.17 -10.99 -4.38
C ILE A 177 8.87 -11.09 -3.02
N ALA A 178 9.07 -12.29 -2.50
CA ALA A 178 9.74 -12.48 -1.21
C ALA A 178 11.19 -12.03 -1.24
N ALA A 179 11.92 -12.31 -2.33
CA ALA A 179 13.30 -11.87 -2.50
C ALA A 179 13.40 -10.34 -2.65
N LEU A 180 12.47 -9.71 -3.39
CA LEU A 180 12.45 -8.26 -3.52
C LEU A 180 12.15 -7.59 -2.17
N THR A 181 11.11 -8.02 -1.46
CA THR A 181 10.77 -7.45 -0.15
C THR A 181 11.85 -7.70 0.89
N GLU A 182 12.49 -8.86 0.92
CA GLU A 182 13.63 -9.14 1.80
C GLU A 182 14.80 -8.18 1.57
N ARG A 183 15.09 -7.82 0.30
CA ARG A 183 16.08 -6.78 -0.02
C ARG A 183 15.65 -5.38 0.43
N LEU A 184 14.36 -5.06 0.33
CA LEU A 184 13.85 -3.72 0.64
C LEU A 184 13.69 -3.49 2.16
N LEU A 185 13.31 -4.53 2.89
CA LEU A 185 12.85 -4.44 4.28
C LEU A 185 13.85 -5.06 5.26
N GLY A 186 14.81 -5.86 4.79
CA GLY A 186 15.70 -6.66 5.64
C GLY A 186 15.01 -7.88 6.27
N VAL A 187 13.70 -8.04 6.05
CA VAL A 187 12.89 -9.17 6.52
C VAL A 187 12.08 -9.75 5.37
N ARG A 188 11.89 -11.07 5.41
CA ARG A 188 11.19 -11.79 4.35
C ARG A 188 9.69 -11.63 4.48
N VAL A 189 9.10 -10.83 3.59
CA VAL A 189 7.65 -10.62 3.49
C VAL A 189 7.08 -11.37 2.28
N THR A 190 5.97 -12.09 2.45
CA THR A 190 5.36 -12.86 1.36
C THR A 190 4.19 -12.13 0.71
N ALA A 191 3.78 -12.59 -0.47
CA ALA A 191 2.54 -12.11 -1.12
C ALA A 191 1.28 -12.38 -0.28
N THR A 192 1.33 -13.32 0.68
CA THR A 192 0.23 -13.59 1.61
C THR A 192 0.15 -12.48 2.66
N ASP A 193 1.28 -12.05 3.20
CA ASP A 193 1.37 -10.97 4.20
C ASP A 193 0.93 -9.64 3.55
N LEU A 194 1.44 -9.33 2.35
CA LEU A 194 0.99 -8.17 1.57
C LEU A 194 -0.53 -8.17 1.31
N ARG A 195 -1.12 -9.37 1.11
CA ARG A 195 -2.57 -9.50 0.94
C ARG A 195 -3.33 -9.28 2.25
N HIS A 196 -2.83 -9.76 3.38
CA HIS A 196 -3.42 -9.50 4.69
C HIS A 196 -3.36 -8.00 5.02
N THR A 197 -2.22 -7.36 4.80
CA THR A 197 -2.04 -5.91 4.95
C THR A 197 -2.98 -5.12 4.04
N ALA A 198 -3.09 -5.48 2.75
CA ALA A 198 -4.01 -4.81 1.84
C ALA A 198 -5.48 -4.97 2.26
N ALA A 199 -5.86 -6.13 2.81
CA ALA A 199 -7.19 -6.36 3.36
C ALA A 199 -7.46 -5.49 4.59
N GLN A 200 -6.52 -5.46 5.54
CA GLN A 200 -6.64 -4.65 6.76
C GLN A 200 -6.69 -3.16 6.43
N ARG A 201 -5.83 -2.68 5.52
CA ARG A 201 -5.83 -1.29 5.06
C ARG A 201 -7.17 -0.88 4.43
N LEU A 202 -7.86 -1.81 3.76
CA LEU A 202 -9.17 -1.56 3.19
C LEU A 202 -10.26 -1.48 4.28
N VAL A 203 -10.22 -2.36 5.28
CA VAL A 203 -11.12 -2.30 6.45
C VAL A 203 -10.91 -1.05 7.27
N ASP A 204 -9.64 -0.69 7.51
CA ASP A 204 -9.26 0.52 8.24
C ASP A 204 -9.67 1.80 7.49
N ALA A 205 -9.80 1.73 6.15
CA ALA A 205 -10.36 2.78 5.32
C ALA A 205 -11.90 2.84 5.35
N GLY A 206 -12.56 1.97 6.13
CA GLY A 206 -14.00 1.95 6.34
C GLY A 206 -14.79 1.07 5.39
N ALA A 207 -14.14 0.20 4.62
CA ALA A 207 -14.85 -0.68 3.70
C ALA A 207 -15.74 -1.69 4.45
N ASN A 208 -16.93 -1.95 3.89
CA ASN A 208 -17.83 -2.97 4.40
C ASN A 208 -17.39 -4.39 3.98
N GLN A 209 -18.11 -5.40 4.47
CA GLN A 209 -17.75 -6.81 4.28
C GLN A 209 -17.86 -7.23 2.80
N GLU A 210 -18.85 -6.72 2.08
CA GLU A 210 -19.08 -6.97 0.66
C GLU A 210 -17.96 -6.37 -0.20
N GLU A 211 -17.54 -5.15 0.11
CA GLU A 211 -16.43 -4.46 -0.53
C GLU A 211 -15.11 -5.20 -0.30
N LEU A 212 -14.85 -5.64 0.93
CA LEU A 212 -13.67 -6.45 1.25
C LEU A 212 -13.69 -7.80 0.52
N ALA A 213 -14.84 -8.47 0.45
CA ALA A 213 -14.98 -9.73 -0.28
C ALA A 213 -14.76 -9.53 -1.79
N ALA A 214 -15.28 -8.45 -2.38
CA ALA A 214 -15.07 -8.08 -3.77
C ALA A 214 -13.61 -7.70 -4.06
N PHE A 215 -12.95 -7.01 -3.12
CA PHE A 215 -11.52 -6.69 -3.20
C PHE A 215 -10.65 -7.94 -3.18
N LEU A 216 -10.91 -8.85 -2.26
CA LEU A 216 -10.17 -10.10 -2.11
C LEU A 216 -10.53 -11.14 -3.18
N GLY A 217 -11.62 -10.97 -3.92
CA GLY A 217 -12.13 -11.99 -4.82
C GLY A 217 -12.58 -13.25 -4.08
N HIS A 218 -13.22 -13.06 -2.92
CA HIS A 218 -13.82 -14.13 -2.14
C HIS A 218 -15.26 -14.36 -2.61
N ALA A 219 -15.65 -15.63 -2.71
CA ALA A 219 -17.04 -16.00 -2.99
C ALA A 219 -17.93 -15.95 -1.73
N ASP A 220 -17.31 -15.90 -0.55
CA ASP A 220 -17.99 -15.91 0.75
C ASP A 220 -17.57 -14.68 1.55
N VAL A 221 -18.54 -13.86 1.92
CA VAL A 221 -18.36 -12.61 2.66
C VAL A 221 -17.82 -12.87 4.07
N THR A 222 -18.19 -14.00 4.67
CA THR A 222 -17.82 -14.34 6.05
C THR A 222 -16.31 -14.56 6.23
N THR A 223 -15.59 -14.94 5.17
CA THR A 223 -14.12 -15.12 5.24
C THR A 223 -13.33 -13.82 5.45
N GLY A 224 -13.98 -12.66 5.30
CA GLY A 224 -13.39 -11.34 5.59
C GLY A 224 -13.60 -10.85 7.02
N LEU A 225 -14.48 -11.48 7.80
CA LEU A 225 -14.85 -11.01 9.15
C LEU A 225 -13.66 -10.85 10.09
N VAL A 226 -12.65 -11.70 9.94
CA VAL A 226 -11.46 -11.70 10.79
C VAL A 226 -10.66 -10.39 10.75
N TYR A 227 -10.79 -9.58 9.69
CA TYR A 227 -10.14 -8.27 9.60
C TYR A 227 -10.90 -7.14 10.31
N PHE A 228 -12.18 -7.37 10.62
CA PHE A 228 -13.01 -6.43 11.39
C PHE A 228 -12.78 -6.61 12.89
N ASP A 229 -12.55 -7.84 13.34
CA ASP A 229 -12.26 -8.16 14.75
C ASP A 229 -10.88 -7.63 15.19
N SER A 230 -9.93 -7.50 14.26
CA SER A 230 -8.61 -6.88 14.48
C SER A 230 -8.63 -5.35 14.34
N SER A 231 -9.76 -4.75 13.96
CA SER A 231 -9.86 -3.30 13.78
C SER A 231 -10.04 -2.61 15.14
N PRO A 232 -9.26 -1.56 15.45
CA PRO A 232 -9.28 -0.90 16.75
C PRO A 232 -10.66 -0.35 17.13
N ASN A 233 -10.96 -0.39 18.43
CA ASN A 233 -12.23 0.03 19.04
C ASN A 233 -12.54 1.51 18.72
N GLN A 234 -13.80 1.96 18.81
CA GLN A 234 -14.20 3.35 18.44
C GLN A 234 -13.29 4.44 19.03
N ALA A 235 -12.86 4.29 20.30
CA ALA A 235 -11.97 5.25 20.96
C ALA A 235 -10.58 5.33 20.32
N GLU A 236 -10.05 4.21 19.81
CA GLU A 236 -8.75 4.17 19.15
C GLU A 236 -8.83 4.67 17.69
N ARG A 237 -10.00 4.55 17.06
CA ARG A 237 -10.30 5.24 15.79
C ARG A 237 -10.35 6.77 15.95
N VAL A 238 -10.92 7.26 17.05
CA VAL A 238 -10.90 8.70 17.41
C VAL A 238 -9.47 9.16 17.72
N ASN A 239 -8.69 8.38 18.47
CA ASN A 239 -7.28 8.70 18.74
C ASN A 239 -6.43 8.71 17.46
N ARG A 240 -6.65 7.75 16.55
CA ARG A 240 -6.02 7.70 15.23
C ARG A 240 -6.42 8.91 14.38
N ALA A 241 -7.68 9.33 14.44
CA ALA A 241 -8.18 10.49 13.73
C ALA A 241 -7.61 11.82 14.22
N MET A 242 -7.28 11.90 15.51
CA MET A 242 -6.68 13.06 16.15
C MET A 242 -5.14 13.11 15.98
N GLY A 243 -4.53 12.15 15.28
CA GLY A 243 -3.08 12.03 15.15
C GLY A 243 -2.36 11.68 16.46
N LEU A 244 -3.11 11.16 17.45
CA LEU A 244 -2.58 10.74 18.75
C LEU A 244 -2.09 9.28 18.73
N SER A 245 -2.11 8.63 17.57
CA SER A 245 -1.55 7.30 17.39
C SER A 245 -0.03 7.41 17.17
N PRO A 246 0.81 6.82 18.05
CA PRO A 246 2.28 6.85 17.93
C PRO A 246 2.78 6.35 16.56
N ILE A 247 1.98 5.47 15.95
CA ILE A 247 2.21 4.78 14.70
C ILE A 247 2.20 5.74 13.48
N TYR A 248 1.41 6.81 13.51
CA TYR A 248 1.36 7.80 12.42
C TYR A 248 2.40 8.92 12.57
N GLN A 249 2.85 9.21 13.79
CA GLN A 249 3.92 10.18 14.07
C GLN A 249 5.27 9.73 13.48
N GLN A 250 5.55 8.42 13.46
CA GLN A 250 6.82 7.86 12.98
C GLN A 250 7.02 8.00 11.45
N VAL A 251 5.96 7.83 10.66
CA VAL A 251 5.97 7.82 9.17
C VAL A 251 6.22 9.21 8.61
N ALA A 252 5.69 10.22 9.29
CA ALA A 252 5.78 11.61 8.88
C ALA A 252 7.15 12.24 9.17
N ARG A 253 7.97 11.66 10.08
CA ARG A 253 9.34 12.14 10.36
C ARG A 253 10.27 12.07 9.14
N ILE A 254 9.97 11.23 8.15
CA ILE A 254 10.87 10.91 7.02
C ILE A 254 10.43 11.61 5.72
N ALA A 255 9.38 12.44 5.78
CA ALA A 255 8.66 12.87 4.59
C ALA A 255 8.92 14.32 4.16
N HIS A 256 9.99 15.00 4.58
CA HIS A 256 10.30 16.36 4.11
C HIS A 256 11.78 16.50 3.68
N ALA A 257 12.09 17.50 2.86
CA ALA A 257 13.43 17.66 2.27
C ALA A 257 14.44 18.22 3.26
N ARG A 258 14.11 19.38 3.86
CA ARG A 258 14.90 20.09 4.85
C ARG A 258 14.07 21.20 5.49
N PHE A 259 14.44 21.63 6.70
CA PHE A 259 13.86 22.83 7.31
C PHE A 259 14.45 24.12 6.73
N ILE A 260 13.62 25.16 6.63
CA ILE A 260 13.97 26.51 6.17
C ILE A 260 13.63 27.57 7.23
N SER A 261 14.32 28.72 7.21
CA SER A 261 13.94 29.89 8.03
C SER A 261 12.80 30.68 7.37
N ALA A 262 12.15 31.57 8.14
CA ALA A 262 11.15 32.49 7.60
C ALA A 262 11.75 33.46 6.55
N GLU A 263 13.02 33.84 6.72
CA GLU A 263 13.77 34.65 5.77
C GLU A 263 14.04 33.88 4.46
N GLU A 264 14.46 32.62 4.56
CA GLU A 264 14.62 31.73 3.41
C GLU A 264 13.31 31.55 2.66
N LEU A 265 12.19 31.37 3.38
CA LEU A 265 10.86 31.29 2.77
C LEU A 265 10.51 32.57 2.00
N GLY A 266 10.80 33.74 2.56
CA GLY A 266 10.59 35.03 1.91
C GLY A 266 11.42 35.23 0.63
N SER A 267 12.56 34.53 0.51
CA SER A 267 13.41 34.55 -0.69
C SER A 267 12.94 33.60 -1.80
N LEU A 268 12.04 32.65 -1.49
CA LEU A 268 11.47 31.73 -2.48
C LEU A 268 10.47 32.44 -3.37
N LYS A 269 10.40 32.03 -4.64
CA LYS A 269 9.38 32.52 -5.59
C LYS A 269 7.99 32.19 -5.05
N GLY A 270 6.99 33.02 -5.32
CA GLY A 270 5.61 32.80 -4.83
C GLY A 270 5.06 31.41 -5.15
N GLU A 271 5.38 30.86 -6.32
CA GLU A 271 5.01 29.50 -6.71
C GLU A 271 5.68 28.40 -5.87
N GLN A 272 6.80 28.67 -5.21
CA GLN A 272 7.47 27.75 -4.30
C GLN A 272 6.98 27.88 -2.86
N GLN A 273 6.23 28.93 -2.51
CA GLN A 273 5.70 29.13 -1.17
C GLN A 273 4.36 28.40 -1.01
N ILE A 274 4.23 27.58 0.03
CA ILE A 274 3.01 26.81 0.31
C ILE A 274 1.93 27.67 0.96
N ALA A 275 0.78 27.74 0.28
CA ALA A 275 -0.43 28.37 0.78
C ALA A 275 -1.69 27.66 0.23
N GLY A 276 -2.77 27.67 1.01
CA GLY A 276 -4.06 27.12 0.58
C GLY A 276 -5.15 27.27 1.65
N VAL A 277 -6.38 26.90 1.29
CA VAL A 277 -7.55 26.99 2.18
C VAL A 277 -8.21 25.60 2.34
N PRO A 278 -7.54 24.60 2.95
CA PRO A 278 -8.15 23.29 3.15
C PRO A 278 -9.36 23.39 4.07
N HIS A 279 -10.50 22.87 3.61
CA HIS A 279 -11.75 22.80 4.40
C HIS A 279 -12.17 24.15 5.04
N GLY A 280 -11.86 25.27 4.37
CA GLY A 280 -12.22 26.61 4.85
C GLY A 280 -11.22 27.25 5.82
N ILE A 281 -10.10 26.60 6.15
CA ILE A 281 -9.06 27.14 7.02
C ILE A 281 -7.94 27.75 6.16
N PRO A 282 -7.70 29.07 6.21
CA PRO A 282 -6.59 29.68 5.49
C PRO A 282 -5.26 29.28 6.16
N ILE A 283 -4.38 28.64 5.40
CA ILE A 283 -3.06 28.21 5.84
C ILE A 283 -2.03 28.74 4.84
N ALA A 284 -1.08 29.53 5.32
CA ALA A 284 0.02 30.09 4.54
C ALA A 284 1.29 30.18 5.39
N GLY A 285 2.44 30.31 4.73
CA GLY A 285 3.72 30.50 5.42
C GLY A 285 4.32 29.23 6.03
N ILE A 286 3.67 28.07 5.85
CA ILE A 286 4.07 26.81 6.50
C ILE A 286 5.35 26.18 5.94
N GLY A 287 5.81 26.65 4.77
CA GLY A 287 7.00 26.11 4.14
C GLY A 287 7.06 26.36 2.65
N GLY A 288 8.13 25.84 2.04
CA GLY A 288 8.37 25.88 0.61
C GLY A 288 8.27 24.50 -0.05
N CYS A 289 8.26 24.47 -1.38
CA CYS A 289 8.36 23.27 -2.18
C CYS A 289 9.57 23.36 -3.11
N THR A 290 10.39 22.31 -3.16
CA THR A 290 11.55 22.26 -4.08
C THR A 290 11.13 22.26 -5.56
N SER A 291 9.90 21.83 -5.87
CA SER A 291 9.35 21.80 -7.24
C SER A 291 8.41 22.96 -7.61
N GLY A 292 7.81 23.64 -6.63
CA GLY A 292 6.79 24.67 -6.86
C GLY A 292 5.37 24.14 -7.22
N HIS A 293 4.37 25.03 -7.18
CA HIS A 293 2.93 24.75 -7.35
C HIS A 293 2.48 24.40 -8.77
N PRO A 294 2.99 25.01 -9.87
CA PRO A 294 2.51 24.68 -11.22
C PRO A 294 2.71 23.21 -11.60
N ALA A 295 3.70 22.55 -10.97
CA ALA A 295 4.05 21.16 -11.20
C ALA A 295 3.45 20.18 -10.17
N CYS A 296 2.68 20.66 -9.19
CA CYS A 296 2.12 19.82 -8.13
C CYS A 296 0.67 19.40 -8.46
N PRO A 297 0.37 18.10 -8.66
CA PRO A 297 -0.98 17.64 -8.95
C PRO A 297 -1.87 17.53 -7.69
N PHE A 298 -1.35 17.89 -6.51
CA PHE A 298 -2.00 17.67 -5.21
C PHE A 298 -2.32 18.99 -4.50
N ASN A 299 -3.36 18.97 -3.64
CA ASN A 299 -3.72 20.14 -2.84
C ASN A 299 -2.59 20.45 -1.83
N PRO A 300 -2.00 21.67 -1.87
CA PRO A 300 -0.70 21.97 -1.28
C PRO A 300 -0.67 22.11 0.25
N VAL A 301 -1.76 21.92 0.99
CA VAL A 301 -1.71 21.99 2.46
C VAL A 301 -1.85 20.60 3.10
N THR A 302 -2.82 19.82 2.65
CA THR A 302 -3.06 18.47 3.21
C THR A 302 -2.00 17.46 2.79
N SER A 303 -1.33 17.70 1.66
CA SER A 303 -0.44 16.73 1.03
C SER A 303 1.03 17.03 1.32
N CYS A 304 1.36 18.29 1.65
CA CYS A 304 2.73 18.74 1.81
C CYS A 304 3.42 18.17 3.06
N TYR A 305 2.72 18.03 4.18
CA TYR A 305 3.29 17.44 5.39
C TYR A 305 3.62 15.94 5.27
N GLY A 306 3.22 15.28 4.18
CA GLY A 306 3.63 13.91 3.85
C GLY A 306 4.47 13.83 2.57
N CYS A 307 4.98 14.96 2.05
CA CYS A 307 5.66 15.05 0.75
C CYS A 307 7.14 15.36 0.91
N HIS A 308 8.03 14.46 0.45
CA HIS A 308 9.50 14.59 0.55
C HIS A 308 10.10 15.86 -0.06
N ARG A 309 9.31 16.62 -0.84
CA ARG A 309 9.72 17.89 -1.47
C ARG A 309 9.38 19.11 -0.64
N PHE A 310 8.63 18.92 0.44
CA PHE A 310 8.23 19.96 1.37
C PHE A 310 9.43 20.43 2.18
N MET A 311 9.55 21.74 2.35
CA MET A 311 10.56 22.38 3.17
C MET A 311 9.85 23.16 4.29
N PRO A 312 9.56 22.53 5.45
CA PRO A 312 8.85 23.18 6.56
C PRO A 312 9.65 24.35 7.14
N VAL A 313 8.95 25.41 7.56
CA VAL A 313 9.58 26.51 8.30
C VAL A 313 9.95 26.09 9.71
N ARG A 314 10.97 26.70 10.30
CA ARG A 314 11.35 26.48 11.72
C ARG A 314 10.46 27.22 12.72
N ASP A 315 9.16 27.37 12.42
CA ASP A 315 8.20 28.04 13.28
C ASP A 315 7.27 27.01 13.94
N VAL A 316 7.60 26.64 15.17
CA VAL A 316 6.81 25.67 15.96
C VAL A 316 5.41 26.20 16.24
N ALA A 317 5.25 27.51 16.50
CA ALA A 317 3.95 28.08 16.82
C ALA A 317 2.99 27.99 15.63
N LEU A 318 3.49 28.28 14.42
CA LEU A 318 2.74 28.16 13.18
C LEU A 318 2.27 26.71 12.94
N HIS A 319 3.15 25.73 13.10
CA HIS A 319 2.79 24.32 12.91
C HIS A 319 1.79 23.82 13.96
N ARG A 320 1.84 24.32 15.21
CA ARG A 320 0.83 24.02 16.24
C ARG A 320 -0.54 24.61 15.89
N GLU A 321 -0.58 25.81 15.33
CA GLU A 321 -1.83 26.44 14.87
C GLU A 321 -2.48 25.63 13.75
N VAL A 322 -1.68 25.19 12.77
CA VAL A 322 -2.14 24.29 11.69
C VAL A 322 -2.69 22.98 12.25
N LEU A 323 -1.99 22.35 13.21
CA LEU A 323 -2.44 21.11 13.84
C LEU A 323 -3.80 21.30 14.55
N ALA A 324 -3.96 22.40 15.28
CA ALA A 324 -5.21 22.73 15.98
C ALA A 324 -6.37 22.95 15.00
N GLY A 325 -6.10 23.65 13.88
CA GLY A 325 -7.06 23.85 12.79
C GLY A 325 -7.51 22.55 12.14
N LEU A 326 -6.58 21.66 11.77
CA LEU A 326 -6.94 20.37 11.16
C LEU A 326 -7.74 19.47 12.14
N ARG A 327 -7.39 19.47 13.43
CA ARG A 327 -8.14 18.74 14.47
C ARG A 327 -9.54 19.28 14.72
N SER A 328 -9.79 20.59 14.55
CA SER A 328 -11.14 21.14 14.66
C SER A 328 -12.03 20.68 13.50
N VAL A 329 -11.46 20.59 12.29
CA VAL A 329 -12.15 20.07 11.10
C VAL A 329 -12.52 18.61 11.28
N VAL A 330 -11.60 17.77 11.78
CA VAL A 330 -11.88 16.35 12.07
C VAL A 330 -13.02 16.18 13.07
N ARG A 331 -13.05 16.98 14.14
CA ARG A 331 -14.14 16.99 15.12
C ARG A 331 -15.47 17.41 14.49
N PHE A 332 -15.46 18.47 13.69
CA PHE A 332 -16.67 18.92 12.98
C PHE A 332 -17.22 17.85 12.03
N PHE A 333 -16.36 17.19 11.25
CA PHE A 333 -16.77 16.08 10.39
C PHE A 333 -17.31 14.91 11.21
N HIS A 334 -16.68 14.57 12.33
CA HIS A 334 -17.14 13.50 13.21
C HIS A 334 -18.52 13.80 13.81
N ASP A 335 -18.75 15.02 14.31
CA ASP A 335 -20.02 15.40 14.94
C ASP A 335 -21.17 15.51 13.92
N ALA A 336 -20.86 15.88 12.67
CA ALA A 336 -21.83 15.95 11.58
C ALA A 336 -22.15 14.58 10.95
N SER A 337 -21.23 13.61 11.04
CA SER A 337 -21.37 12.29 10.40
C SER A 337 -21.88 11.27 11.42
N ARG A 338 -23.18 11.00 11.42
CA ARG A 338 -23.79 9.88 12.16
C ARG A 338 -23.30 8.54 11.59
N ASP A 339 -22.10 8.12 11.96
CA ASP A 339 -21.44 6.84 11.60
C ASP A 339 -20.93 6.67 10.15
N GLU A 340 -21.05 7.64 9.25
CA GLU A 340 -20.40 7.60 7.92
C GLU A 340 -18.98 8.21 7.95
N ALA A 341 -18.07 7.56 8.68
CA ALA A 341 -16.68 8.04 8.88
C ALA A 341 -15.69 7.69 7.74
N ALA A 342 -16.17 7.19 6.58
CA ALA A 342 -15.35 6.67 5.49
C ALA A 342 -15.15 7.66 4.32
N SER A 343 -15.24 8.98 4.55
CA SER A 343 -15.05 9.94 3.47
C SER A 343 -13.56 10.05 3.08
N PRO A 344 -13.20 10.11 1.79
CA PRO A 344 -11.82 10.33 1.34
C PRO A 344 -11.17 11.61 1.93
N ALA A 345 -11.98 12.63 2.23
CA ALA A 345 -11.56 13.84 2.92
C ALA A 345 -11.06 13.57 4.35
N TYR A 346 -11.73 12.67 5.07
CA TYR A 346 -11.34 12.29 6.43
C TYR A 346 -9.98 11.60 6.49
N LEU A 347 -9.72 10.63 5.59
CA LEU A 347 -8.42 9.97 5.50
C LEU A 347 -7.29 10.92 5.10
N GLN A 348 -7.59 11.91 4.25
CA GLN A 348 -6.64 12.95 3.85
C GLN A 348 -6.30 13.89 5.03
N LEU A 349 -7.28 14.25 5.85
CA LEU A 349 -7.09 15.02 7.08
C LEU A 349 -6.22 14.26 8.10
N GLN A 350 -6.47 12.96 8.30
CA GLN A 350 -5.67 12.14 9.22
C GLN A 350 -4.19 12.12 8.86
N ARG A 351 -3.87 11.93 7.58
CA ARG A 351 -2.48 11.95 7.09
C ARG A 351 -1.83 13.32 7.25
N ALA A 352 -2.59 14.39 7.01
CA ALA A 352 -2.09 15.75 7.20
C ALA A 352 -1.75 16.03 8.68
N ILE A 353 -2.62 15.64 9.61
CA ILE A 353 -2.42 15.79 11.05
C ILE A 353 -1.16 15.02 11.50
N ALA A 354 -1.01 13.78 11.08
CA ALA A 354 0.17 12.97 11.34
C ALA A 354 1.46 13.64 10.83
N GLY A 355 1.40 14.14 9.60
CA GLY A 355 2.43 14.94 8.94
C GLY A 355 2.90 16.13 9.78
N VAL A 356 1.96 16.97 10.20
CA VAL A 356 2.23 18.17 11.01
C VAL A 356 2.87 17.80 12.34
N GLN A 357 2.37 16.73 12.97
CA GLN A 357 2.82 16.35 14.30
C GLN A 357 4.26 15.83 14.30
N ALA A 358 4.68 15.10 13.26
CA ALA A 358 6.08 14.70 13.15
C ALA A 358 7.03 15.87 12.88
N VAL A 359 6.60 16.87 12.11
CA VAL A 359 7.36 18.12 11.91
C VAL A 359 7.54 18.85 13.24
N LEU A 360 6.50 18.90 14.08
CA LEU A 360 6.58 19.47 15.42
C LEU A 360 7.55 18.70 16.32
N ASP A 361 7.42 17.37 16.36
CA ASP A 361 8.29 16.51 17.18
C ASP A 361 9.77 16.71 16.79
N GLU A 362 10.10 16.79 15.49
CA GLU A 362 11.48 16.99 15.03
C GLU A 362 12.02 18.41 15.28
N LEU A 363 11.16 19.43 15.25
CA LEU A 363 11.55 20.79 15.62
C LEU A 363 11.82 20.94 17.12
N GLU A 364 11.03 20.24 17.94
CA GLU A 364 11.18 20.22 19.39
C GLU A 364 12.43 19.41 19.82
N GLU A 365 12.72 18.27 19.18
CA GLU A 365 13.95 17.48 19.40
C GLU A 365 15.25 18.24 19.02
N LYS A 366 15.17 19.24 18.12
CA LYS A 366 16.33 20.07 17.71
C LYS A 366 16.50 21.35 18.54
N ALA A 367 15.55 21.66 19.43
CA ALA A 367 15.59 22.81 20.32
C ALA A 367 16.20 22.49 21.69
N GLU A 368 16.24 21.20 22.06
CA GLU A 368 17.06 20.63 23.15
C GLU A 368 18.50 20.39 22.68
#